data_AF-A0A6N8AYA1-F1
#
_entry.id   AF-A0A6N8AYA1-F1
#
_cell.length_a   1.000
_cell.length_b   1.000
_cell.length_c   1.000
_cell.angle_alpha   90.00
_cell.angle_beta   90.00
_cell.angle_gamma   90.00
#
_symmetry.space_group_name_H-M   'P 1'
#
loop_
_entity.id
_entity.type
_entity.pdbx_description
1 polymer ?
#
loop_
_entity_poly.entity_id
_entity_poly.type
_entity_poly.pdbx_seq_one_letter_code
_entity_poly.pdbx_strand_id
1 'polypeptide(L)'
;MATPAASAGVDKAASDDLQQDPDPDTLLRYQQAVSKKLAATPGVISGIWLTRSTLSVERSADDATVWPLICREVEHYPALRTVRIQLNPRPGTGEPVRWRQCRTF
;
A
#
# COMPACT_ATOMS: atom_id res chain seq x y z
N MET A 1 27.89 18.56 19.44
CA MET A 1 28.33 17.91 18.19
C MET A 1 27.10 17.72 17.32
N ALA A 2 27.16 18.17 16.06
CA ALA A 2 26.04 18.18 15.12
C ALA A 2 25.79 16.79 14.49
N THR A 3 24.52 16.56 14.14
CA THR A 3 23.87 15.38 13.52
C THR A 3 24.48 14.95 12.17
N PRO A 4 24.09 13.77 11.66
CA PRO A 4 23.60 13.76 10.29
C PRO A 4 22.20 13.17 10.17
N ALA A 5 21.28 13.98 9.65
CA ALA A 5 20.03 13.53 9.05
C ALA A 5 20.31 13.22 7.58
N ALA A 6 20.26 11.95 7.20
CA ALA A 6 20.27 11.54 5.80
C ALA A 6 19.50 10.22 5.66
N SER A 7 18.18 10.31 5.48
CA SER A 7 17.37 9.17 5.00
C SER A 7 16.33 9.57 3.96
N ALA A 8 16.05 10.86 3.76
CA ALA A 8 15.07 11.31 2.77
C ALA A 8 15.56 11.26 1.31
N GLY A 9 16.87 11.02 1.08
CA GLY A 9 17.47 11.01 -0.26
C GLY A 9 17.46 9.65 -0.96
N VAL A 10 17.42 8.55 -0.21
CA VAL A 10 17.44 7.18 -0.77
C VAL A 10 16.05 6.76 -1.31
N ASP A 11 14.97 7.23 -0.69
CA ASP A 11 13.60 6.89 -1.08
C ASP A 11 13.21 7.41 -2.47
N LYS A 12 13.84 8.50 -2.94
CA LYS A 12 13.47 9.18 -4.19
C LYS A 12 14.28 8.71 -5.41
N ALA A 13 15.51 8.24 -5.21
CA ALA A 13 16.31 7.64 -6.28
C ALA A 13 15.88 6.20 -6.60
N ALA A 14 15.28 5.49 -5.63
CA ALA A 14 14.76 4.14 -5.82
C ALA A 14 13.44 4.10 -6.62
N SER A 15 12.70 5.21 -6.72
CA SER A 15 11.41 5.28 -7.42
C SER A 15 11.52 5.18 -8.94
N ASP A 16 12.64 5.58 -9.54
CA ASP A 16 12.85 5.56 -11.00
C ASP A 16 13.27 4.16 -11.51
N ASP A 17 13.64 3.25 -10.61
CA ASP A 17 14.12 1.88 -10.90
C ASP A 17 13.14 0.79 -10.40
N LEU A 18 11.87 1.13 -10.16
CA LEU A 18 10.90 0.14 -9.68
C LEU A 18 10.60 -0.92 -10.74
N GLN A 19 11.04 -2.14 -10.48
CA GLN A 19 10.90 -3.27 -11.40
C GLN A 19 9.46 -3.81 -11.48
N GLN A 20 9.04 -4.23 -12.68
CA GLN A 20 7.77 -4.92 -12.93
C GLN A 20 7.78 -6.36 -12.41
N ASP A 21 8.91 -7.05 -12.53
CA ASP A 21 9.11 -8.43 -12.07
C ASP A 21 10.38 -8.50 -11.20
N PRO A 22 10.30 -8.02 -9.94
CA PRO A 22 11.41 -8.05 -8.99
C PRO A 22 11.62 -9.45 -8.42
N ASP A 23 12.82 -9.70 -7.90
CA ASP A 23 13.08 -10.89 -7.09
C ASP A 23 12.22 -10.91 -5.80
N PRO A 24 12.07 -12.06 -5.12
CA PRO A 24 11.22 -12.18 -3.95
C PRO A 24 11.55 -11.25 -2.78
N ASP A 25 12.84 -10.95 -2.54
CA ASP A 25 13.27 -10.08 -1.44
C ASP A 25 12.95 -8.61 -1.77
N THR A 26 13.12 -8.22 -3.02
CA THR A 26 12.73 -6.90 -3.53
C THR A 26 11.21 -6.72 -3.50
N LEU A 27 10.43 -7.74 -3.89
CA LEU A 27 8.97 -7.73 -3.79
C LEU A 27 8.51 -7.54 -2.34
N LEU A 28 9.13 -8.26 -1.39
CA LEU A 28 8.81 -8.14 0.03
C LEU A 28 9.08 -6.70 0.54
N ARG A 29 10.17 -6.08 0.09
CA ARG A 29 10.48 -4.66 0.42
C ARG A 29 9.40 -3.71 -0.11
N TYR A 30 8.90 -3.91 -1.33
CA TYR A 30 7.80 -3.11 -1.88
C TYR A 30 6.52 -3.27 -1.06
N GLN A 31 6.18 -4.50 -0.68
CA GLN A 31 5.02 -4.80 0.15
C GLN A 31 5.10 -4.11 1.53
N GLN A 32 6.26 -4.20 2.19
CA GLN A 32 6.50 -3.52 3.47
C GLN A 32 6.41 -2.00 3.34
N ALA A 33 6.95 -1.44 2.26
CA ALA A 33 6.86 0.00 1.99
C ALA A 33 5.40 0.46 1.81
N VAL A 34 4.59 -0.30 1.04
CA VAL A 34 3.15 -0.03 0.90
C VAL A 34 2.44 -0.11 2.26
N SER A 35 2.65 -1.18 3.03
CA SER A 35 2.03 -1.33 4.37
C SER A 35 2.35 -0.14 5.28
N LYS A 36 3.60 0.32 5.30
CA LYS A 36 4.04 1.48 6.09
C LYS A 36 3.38 2.77 5.62
N LYS A 37 3.30 3.00 4.31
CA LYS A 37 2.66 4.19 3.74
C LYS A 37 1.17 4.21 4.04
N LEU A 38 0.49 3.08 3.88
CA LEU A 38 -0.93 2.94 4.20
C LEU A 38 -1.24 3.22 5.68
N ALA A 39 -0.41 2.74 6.61
CA ALA A 39 -0.57 3.07 8.03
C ALA A 39 -0.40 4.57 8.36
N ALA A 40 0.28 5.33 7.49
CA ALA A 40 0.42 6.78 7.59
C ALA A 40 -0.66 7.56 6.81
N THR A 41 -1.51 6.87 6.05
CA THR A 41 -2.55 7.49 5.21
C THR A 41 -3.77 7.83 6.07
N PRO A 42 -4.25 9.09 6.05
CA PRO A 42 -5.47 9.47 6.77
C PRO A 42 -6.67 8.59 6.39
N GLY A 43 -7.38 8.08 7.39
CA GLY A 43 -8.55 7.22 7.18
C GLY A 43 -8.22 5.73 6.95
N VAL A 44 -6.95 5.37 6.86
CA VAL A 44 -6.47 3.98 6.84
C VAL A 44 -5.86 3.64 8.20
N ILE A 45 -6.23 2.48 8.74
CA ILE A 45 -5.72 1.98 10.02
C ILE A 45 -4.47 1.14 9.78
N SER A 46 -4.53 0.21 8.82
CA SER A 46 -3.40 -0.65 8.46
C SER A 46 -3.58 -1.28 7.08
N GLY A 47 -2.47 -1.70 6.47
CA GLY A 47 -2.44 -2.55 5.28
C GLY A 47 -1.58 -3.78 5.54
N ILE A 48 -2.20 -4.97 5.55
CA ILE A 48 -1.55 -6.25 5.86
C ILE A 48 -1.60 -7.16 4.63
N TRP A 49 -0.45 -7.66 4.21
CA TRP A 49 -0.37 -8.62 3.11
C TRP A 49 -0.77 -10.01 3.61
N LEU A 50 -1.82 -10.58 3.02
CA LEU A 50 -2.27 -11.96 3.27
C LEU A 50 -1.47 -12.96 2.43
N THR A 51 -1.12 -12.55 1.21
CA THR A 51 -0.26 -13.29 0.27
C THR A 51 0.59 -12.28 -0.50
N ARG A 52 1.42 -12.77 -1.44
CA ARG A 52 2.18 -11.88 -2.32
C ARG A 52 1.32 -11.02 -3.26
N SER A 53 0.07 -11.42 -3.49
CA SER A 53 -0.86 -10.76 -4.43
C SER A 53 -2.17 -10.31 -3.79
N THR A 54 -2.28 -10.42 -2.46
CA THR A 54 -3.50 -10.09 -1.71
C THR A 54 -3.17 -9.20 -0.52
N LEU A 55 -3.73 -7.99 -0.52
CA LEU A 55 -3.59 -6.98 0.53
C LEU A 55 -4.93 -6.80 1.25
N SER A 56 -4.93 -6.89 2.57
CA SER A 56 -6.07 -6.53 3.42
C SER A 56 -5.86 -5.15 4.02
N VAL A 57 -6.89 -4.30 3.96
CA VAL A 57 -6.83 -2.92 4.46
C VAL A 57 -7.90 -2.70 5.51
N GLU A 58 -7.46 -2.35 6.71
CA GLU A 58 -8.31 -1.82 7.77
C GLU A 58 -8.45 -0.31 7.60
N ARG A 59 -9.67 0.22 7.75
CA ARG A 59 -9.96 1.64 7.49
C ARG A 59 -10.96 2.21 8.48
N SER A 60 -10.83 3.51 8.72
CA SER A 60 -11.74 4.32 9.53
C SER A 60 -12.54 5.32 8.70
N ALA A 61 -12.08 5.67 7.49
CA ALA A 61 -12.83 6.50 6.56
C ALA A 61 -13.56 5.66 5.50
N ASP A 62 -14.48 6.31 4.79
CA ASP A 62 -15.27 5.69 3.72
C ASP A 62 -14.39 5.31 2.51
N ASP A 63 -14.92 4.40 1.70
CA ASP A 63 -14.23 3.91 0.51
C ASP A 63 -13.87 5.01 -0.50
N ALA A 64 -14.76 5.98 -0.72
CA ALA A 64 -14.51 7.02 -1.72
C ALA A 64 -13.32 7.91 -1.31
N THR A 65 -13.13 8.09 0.00
CA THR A 65 -12.00 8.82 0.57
C THR A 65 -10.70 8.00 0.51
N VAL A 66 -10.70 6.75 0.99
CA VAL A 66 -9.44 5.98 1.13
C VAL A 66 -8.98 5.32 -0.16
N TRP A 67 -9.91 4.94 -1.04
CA TRP A 67 -9.59 4.18 -2.25
C TRP A 67 -8.56 4.86 -3.18
N PRO A 68 -8.72 6.15 -3.57
CA PRO A 68 -7.73 6.81 -4.41
C PRO A 68 -6.35 6.92 -3.73
N LEU A 69 -6.31 7.05 -2.40
CA LEU A 69 -5.06 7.11 -1.64
C LEU A 69 -4.36 5.75 -1.61
N ILE A 70 -5.11 4.66 -1.38
CA ILE A 70 -4.60 3.30 -1.44
C ILE A 70 -4.02 3.02 -2.83
N CYS A 71 -4.76 3.36 -3.88
CA CYS A 71 -4.32 3.10 -5.24
C CYS A 71 -3.08 3.89 -5.63
N ARG A 72 -2.94 5.15 -5.18
CA ARG A 72 -1.71 5.92 -5.37
C ARG A 72 -0.48 5.19 -4.83
N GLU A 73 -0.56 4.64 -3.62
CA GLU A 73 0.59 3.94 -3.01
C GLU A 73 0.87 2.58 -3.66
N VAL A 74 -0.17 1.82 -4.01
CA VAL A 74 -0.02 0.50 -4.63
C VAL A 74 0.49 0.62 -6.08
N GLU A 75 -0.08 1.52 -6.87
CA GLU A 75 0.24 1.66 -8.30
C GLU A 75 1.62 2.27 -8.57
N HIS A 76 2.20 2.92 -7.56
CA HIS A 76 3.58 3.37 -7.57
C HIS A 76 4.54 2.22 -7.87
N TYR A 77 4.26 1.03 -7.34
CA TYR A 77 5.06 -0.18 -7.56
C TYR A 77 4.50 -0.99 -8.73
N PRO A 78 5.21 -1.10 -9.87
CA PRO A 78 4.67 -1.77 -11.05
C PRO A 78 4.30 -3.24 -10.81
N ALA A 79 5.08 -3.95 -9.98
CA ALA A 79 4.84 -5.34 -9.58
C ALA A 79 3.55 -5.54 -8.75
N LEU A 80 3.00 -4.47 -8.15
CA LEU A 80 1.84 -4.55 -7.27
C LEU A 80 0.54 -4.07 -7.93
N ARG A 81 0.57 -3.63 -9.19
CA ARG A 81 -0.61 -3.04 -9.88
C ARG A 81 -1.79 -4.00 -10.06
N THR A 82 -1.54 -5.31 -10.02
CA THR A 82 -2.54 -6.37 -10.18
C THR A 82 -2.98 -7.01 -8.87
N VAL A 83 -2.53 -6.49 -7.72
CA VAL A 83 -2.87 -7.07 -6.42
C VAL A 83 -4.35 -6.91 -6.12
N ARG A 84 -4.92 -7.93 -5.48
CA ARG A 84 -6.29 -7.91 -5.00
C ARG A 84 -6.34 -7.27 -3.62
N ILE A 85 -7.22 -6.28 -3.45
CA ILE A 85 -7.34 -5.52 -2.21
C ILE A 85 -8.67 -5.85 -1.54
N GLN A 86 -8.59 -6.33 -0.29
CA GLN A 86 -9.73 -6.50 0.60
C GLN A 86 -9.88 -5.24 1.44
N LEU A 87 -10.97 -4.50 1.26
CA LEU A 87 -11.36 -3.42 2.15
C LEU A 87 -12.24 -4.00 3.25
N ASN A 88 -11.73 -3.94 4.48
CA ASN A 88 -12.48 -4.38 5.64
C ASN A 88 -13.53 -3.34 6.03
N PRO A 89 -14.62 -3.77 6.67
CA PRO A 89 -15.65 -2.86 7.13
C PRO A 89 -15.10 -1.94 8.21
N ARG A 90 -15.62 -0.72 8.25
CA ARG A 90 -15.23 0.18 9.34
C ARG A 90 -15.71 -0.40 10.67
N PRO A 91 -14.91 -0.27 11.74
CA PRO A 91 -15.31 -0.73 13.07
C PRO A 91 -16.68 -0.18 13.46
N GLY A 92 -17.57 -1.05 13.92
CA GLY A 92 -18.91 -0.67 14.43
C GLY A 92 -19.95 -0.28 13.37
N THR A 93 -19.66 -0.37 12.07
CA THR A 93 -20.60 0.06 11.00
C THR A 93 -21.42 -1.06 10.36
N GLY A 94 -21.05 -2.33 10.56
CA GLY A 94 -21.74 -3.48 9.95
C GLY A 94 -21.62 -3.55 8.43
N GLU A 95 -20.70 -2.80 7.82
CA GLU A 95 -20.44 -2.86 6.38
C GLU A 95 -19.98 -4.27 5.96
N PRO A 96 -20.22 -4.68 4.71
CA PRO A 96 -19.62 -5.91 4.18
C PRO A 96 -18.14 -5.67 3.83
N VAL A 97 -17.37 -6.75 3.86
CA VAL A 97 -16.03 -6.77 3.22
C VAL A 97 -16.20 -6.53 1.72
N ARG A 98 -15.34 -5.68 1.14
CA ARG A 98 -15.35 -5.37 -0.28
C ARG A 98 -14.03 -5.75 -0.94
N TRP A 99 -14.11 -6.47 -2.06
CA TRP A 99 -12.95 -6.81 -2.86
C TRP A 99 -12.82 -5.86 -4.04
N ARG A 100 -11.63 -5.31 -4.25
CA ARG A 100 -11.35 -4.34 -5.30
C ARG A 100 -9.94 -4.54 -5.87
N GLN A 101 -9.69 -3.94 -7.02
CA GLN A 101 -8.36 -3.83 -7.66
C GLN A 101 -8.21 -2.40 -8.18
N CYS A 102 -7.03 -1.80 -8.02
CA CYS A 102 -6.78 -0.43 -8.44
C CYS A 102 -6.78 -0.29 -9.97
N ARG A 103 -6.25 -1.30 -10.65
CA ARG A 103 -6.25 -1.39 -12.11
C ARG A 103 -6.96 -2.66 -12.55
N THR A 104 -7.96 -2.49 -13.40
CA THR A 104 -8.63 -3.58 -14.12
C THR A 104 -8.09 -3.57 -15.55
N PHE A 105 -7.50 -4.67 -16.00
CA PHE A 105 -7.00 -4.85 -17.36
C PHE A 105 -8.03 -5.53 -18.24
#